data_AF-A0A177QV25-F1
#
_entry.id   AF-A0A177QV25-F1
#
_cell.length_a   1.000
_cell.length_b   1.000
_cell.length_c   1.000
_cell.angle_alpha   90.00
_cell.angle_beta   90.00
_cell.angle_gamma   90.00
#
_symmetry.space_group_name_H-M   'P 1'
#
loop_
_entity.id
_entity.type
_entity.pdbx_description
1 polymer ?
#
loop_
_entity_poly.entity_id
_entity_poly.type
_entity_poly.pdbx_seq_one_letter_code
_entity_poly.pdbx_strand_id
1 'polypeptide(L)'
;MRLIAFLQYAAVVIGSIGMVAAQFFALPKGFHLSLFVAGAGFALGGIDALVTRRMPLRPSDETYENYAGLPAVIVGLMVLAVGAGLIAAAYLLDNEHWHSTVNYLMRRPAPLLAAGGLFLIGVGILMMLNPLGRSGWVWRILVYFPRWLVGVLVVAAGLSVLALGAWEWLDPQAFRAFLKTLPALPKLSRV
;
A
#
# COMPACT_ATOMS: atom_id res chain seq x y z
N MET A 1 11.33 9.86 22.92
CA MET A 1 10.16 9.38 22.12
C MET A 1 9.66 10.52 21.26
N ARG A 2 9.33 10.26 19.99
CA ARG A 2 8.79 11.29 19.08
C ARG A 2 7.28 11.46 19.28
N LEU A 3 6.85 12.63 19.73
CA LEU A 3 5.43 12.95 19.98
C LEU A 3 4.55 12.70 18.75
N ILE A 4 5.04 13.08 17.56
CA ILE A 4 4.36 12.84 16.28
C ILE A 4 4.13 11.35 16.03
N ALA A 5 5.12 10.50 16.26
CA ALA A 5 4.97 9.06 16.05
C ALA A 5 4.01 8.43 17.07
N PHE A 6 4.00 8.93 18.31
CA PHE A 6 3.00 8.53 19.30
C PHE A 6 1.59 8.90 18.85
N LEU A 7 1.37 10.11 18.35
CA LEU A 7 0.08 10.56 17.83
C LEU A 7 -0.38 9.73 16.62
N GLN A 8 0.52 9.41 15.69
CA GLN A 8 0.21 8.53 14.55
C GLN A 8 -0.23 7.15 15.03
N TYR A 9 0.52 6.55 15.96
CA TYR A 9 0.21 5.23 16.51
C TYR A 9 -1.12 5.24 17.29
N ALA A 10 -1.33 6.26 18.13
CA ALA A 10 -2.57 6.46 18.86
C ALA A 10 -3.76 6.61 17.90
N ALA A 11 -3.63 7.40 16.82
CA ALA A 11 -4.67 7.55 15.81
C ALA A 11 -5.03 6.21 15.14
N VAL A 12 -4.04 5.40 14.77
CA VAL A 12 -4.29 4.08 14.17
C VAL A 12 -4.96 3.14 15.16
N VAL A 13 -4.49 3.08 16.41
CA VAL A 13 -5.06 2.22 17.45
C VAL A 13 -6.48 2.64 17.82
N ILE A 14 -6.69 3.93 18.12
CA ILE A 14 -8.01 4.47 18.48
C ILE A 14 -8.98 4.32 17.30
N GLY A 15 -8.55 4.59 16.07
CA GLY A 15 -9.36 4.37 14.87
C GLY A 15 -9.74 2.89 14.69
N SER A 16 -8.81 1.96 14.89
CA SER A 16 -9.09 0.53 14.79
C SER A 16 -10.09 0.05 15.86
N ILE A 17 -9.89 0.46 17.11
CA ILE A 17 -10.81 0.15 18.22
C ILE A 17 -12.19 0.77 17.96
N GLY A 18 -12.22 2.02 17.50
CA GLY A 18 -13.44 2.74 17.17
C GLY A 18 -14.23 2.07 16.05
N MET A 19 -13.56 1.54 15.01
CA MET A 19 -14.21 0.79 13.93
C MET A 19 -14.89 -0.47 14.48
N VAL A 20 -14.20 -1.24 15.32
CA VAL A 20 -14.73 -2.45 15.95
C VAL A 20 -15.93 -2.11 16.85
N ALA A 21 -15.78 -1.11 17.72
CA ALA A 21 -16.86 -0.66 18.60
C ALA A 21 -18.08 -0.16 17.82
N ALA A 22 -17.88 0.67 16.79
CA ALA A 22 -18.95 1.19 15.95
C ALA A 22 -19.69 0.09 15.19
N GLN A 23 -18.97 -0.97 14.76
CA GLN A 23 -19.59 -2.15 14.17
C GLN A 23 -20.46 -2.90 15.20
N PHE A 24 -19.97 -3.09 16.43
CA PHE A 24 -20.74 -3.73 17.50
C PHE A 24 -22.01 -2.95 17.89
N PHE A 25 -21.94 -1.61 17.92
CA PHE A 25 -23.08 -0.76 18.27
C PHE A 25 -23.94 -0.33 17.07
N ALA A 26 -23.66 -0.84 15.86
CA ALA A 26 -24.35 -0.48 14.63
C ALA A 26 -24.43 1.05 14.42
N LEU A 27 -23.30 1.74 14.57
CA LEU A 27 -23.16 3.19 14.38
C LEU A 27 -22.38 3.49 13.09
N PRO A 28 -23.03 3.63 11.92
CA PRO A 28 -22.35 3.85 10.64
C PRO A 28 -21.41 5.06 10.65
N LYS A 29 -21.88 6.19 11.19
CA LYS A 29 -21.06 7.40 11.32
C LYS A 29 -19.84 7.21 12.22
N GLY A 30 -19.98 6.38 13.27
CA GLY A 30 -18.87 6.00 14.14
C GLY A 30 -17.80 5.21 13.40
N PHE A 31 -18.22 4.32 12.49
CA PHE A 31 -17.30 3.54 11.66
C PHE A 31 -16.55 4.44 10.66
N HIS A 32 -17.26 5.34 9.97
CA HIS A 32 -16.65 6.25 8.98
C HIS A 32 -15.61 7.17 9.64
N LEU A 33 -15.97 7.76 10.79
CA LEU A 33 -15.05 8.60 11.56
C LEU A 33 -13.81 7.83 12.01
N SER A 34 -14.00 6.61 12.50
CA SER A 34 -12.90 5.78 12.98
C SER A 34 -11.95 5.36 11.84
N LEU A 35 -12.50 5.05 10.66
CA LEU A 35 -11.75 4.79 9.45
C LEU A 35 -10.96 6.02 8.98
N PHE A 36 -11.57 7.21 9.03
CA PHE A 36 -10.91 8.48 8.74
C PHE A 36 -9.74 8.74 9.70
N VAL A 37 -9.93 8.56 11.01
CA VAL A 37 -8.89 8.77 12.03
C VAL A 37 -7.71 7.82 11.82
N ALA A 38 -7.97 6.54 11.53
CA ALA A 38 -6.92 5.59 11.19
C ALA A 38 -6.17 6.03 9.91
N GLY A 39 -6.91 6.40 8.85
CA GLY A 39 -6.34 6.92 7.60
C GLY A 39 -5.48 8.16 7.79
N ALA A 40 -5.92 9.11 8.62
CA ALA A 40 -5.16 10.30 8.98
C ALA A 40 -3.85 9.95 9.71
N GLY A 41 -3.87 8.96 10.61
CA GLY A 41 -2.68 8.44 11.27
C GLY A 41 -1.65 7.90 10.27
N PHE A 42 -2.09 7.11 9.29
CA PHE A 42 -1.23 6.63 8.20
C PHE A 42 -0.72 7.79 7.32
N ALA A 43 -1.59 8.71 6.89
CA ALA A 43 -1.18 9.83 6.05
C ALA A 43 -0.13 10.72 6.72
N LEU A 44 -0.32 11.04 8.01
CA LEU A 44 0.65 11.78 8.81
C LEU A 44 1.98 11.02 8.96
N GLY A 45 1.93 9.69 9.12
CA GLY A 45 3.10 8.83 9.09
C GLY A 45 3.87 8.94 7.77
N GLY A 46 3.15 8.87 6.65
CA GLY A 46 3.74 8.99 5.32
C GLY A 46 4.42 10.34 5.10
N ILE A 47 3.73 11.44 5.44
CA ILE A 47 4.29 12.81 5.34
C ILE A 47 5.54 12.97 6.20
N ASP A 48 5.48 12.51 7.45
CA ASP A 48 6.60 12.57 8.37
C ASP A 48 7.82 11.82 7.83
N ALA A 49 7.62 10.65 7.22
CA ALA A 49 8.69 9.88 6.58
C ALA A 49 9.29 10.60 5.36
N LEU A 50 8.51 11.34 4.58
CA LEU A 50 9.02 12.14 3.46
C LEU A 50 9.88 13.32 3.93
N VAL A 51 9.44 14.01 4.98
CA VAL A 51 10.12 15.20 5.51
C VAL A 51 11.39 14.79 6.27
N THR A 52 11.28 13.80 7.15
CA THR A 52 12.39 13.42 8.04
C THR A 52 13.31 12.36 7.45
N ARG A 53 12.89 11.70 6.35
CA ARG A 53 13.57 10.52 5.77
C ARG A 53 13.81 9.41 6.79
N ARG A 54 12.95 9.31 7.80
CA ARG A 54 12.94 8.25 8.83
C ARG A 54 11.72 7.35 8.64
N MET A 55 11.80 6.13 9.15
CA MET A 55 10.67 5.19 9.04
C MET A 55 9.41 5.75 9.73
N PRO A 56 8.22 5.64 9.08
CA PRO A 56 6.95 6.10 9.65
C PRO A 56 6.48 5.21 10.82
N LEU A 57 5.55 5.72 11.64
CA LEU A 57 4.83 4.98 12.69
C LEU A 57 5.74 4.38 13.79
N ARG A 58 6.84 5.07 14.14
CA ARG A 58 7.85 4.52 15.06
C ARG A 58 8.19 5.41 16.25
N PRO A 59 8.02 4.93 17.50
CA PRO A 59 8.22 5.75 18.70
C PRO A 59 9.69 5.96 19.12
N SER A 60 10.63 5.11 18.66
CA SER A 60 12.06 5.18 18.96
C SER A 60 12.92 5.55 17.73
N ASP A 61 13.89 6.44 17.94
CA ASP A 61 14.80 6.92 16.89
C ASP A 61 16.00 5.98 16.65
N GLU A 62 16.48 5.30 17.69
CA GLU A 62 17.77 4.58 17.66
C GLU A 62 17.72 3.22 16.92
N THR A 63 16.54 2.65 16.71
CA THR A 63 16.47 1.21 16.43
C THR A 63 16.80 0.85 14.97
N TYR A 64 16.71 1.76 13.99
CA TYR A 64 16.78 1.41 12.55
C TYR A 64 17.42 2.53 11.69
N GLU A 65 18.51 3.16 12.15
CA GLU A 65 19.26 4.15 11.33
C GLU A 65 19.60 3.62 9.93
N ASN A 66 19.90 2.33 9.85
CA ASN A 66 20.15 1.56 8.63
C ASN A 66 19.04 1.66 7.55
N TYR A 67 17.84 2.08 7.92
CA TYR A 67 16.69 2.22 7.01
C TYR A 67 16.28 3.67 6.77
N ALA A 68 17.06 4.64 7.27
CA ALA A 68 16.89 6.04 6.94
C ALA A 68 17.22 6.31 5.46
N GLY A 69 16.68 7.40 4.92
CA GLY A 69 16.90 7.81 3.53
C GLY A 69 15.91 7.18 2.55
N LEU A 70 16.40 6.59 1.46
CA LEU A 70 15.56 6.09 0.37
C LEU A 70 14.53 5.03 0.80
N PRO A 71 14.84 4.04 1.65
CA PRO A 71 13.84 3.06 2.11
C PRO A 71 12.69 3.73 2.87
N ALA A 72 13.01 4.69 3.75
CA ALA A 72 12.02 5.44 4.51
C ALA A 72 11.10 6.26 3.60
N VAL A 73 11.63 6.90 2.56
CA VAL A 73 10.83 7.66 1.58
C VAL A 73 9.87 6.75 0.82
N ILE A 74 10.33 5.58 0.34
CA ILE A 74 9.47 4.64 -0.40
C ILE A 74 8.35 4.12 0.50
N VAL A 75 8.68 3.68 1.71
CA VAL A 75 7.67 3.22 2.69
C VAL A 75 6.73 4.37 3.06
N GLY A 76 7.25 5.59 3.22
CA GLY A 76 6.46 6.79 3.47
C GLY A 76 5.43 7.06 2.39
N LEU A 77 5.80 6.95 1.11
CA LEU A 77 4.87 7.08 -0.02
C LEU A 77 3.78 6.01 -0.01
N MET A 78 4.13 4.75 0.26
CA MET A 78 3.15 3.67 0.35
C MET A 78 2.16 3.90 1.50
N VAL A 79 2.69 4.26 2.67
CA VAL A 79 1.89 4.55 3.86
C VAL A 79 0.98 5.76 3.63
N LEU A 80 1.48 6.79 2.95
CA LEU A 80 0.69 7.95 2.54
C LEU A 80 -0.45 7.56 1.59
N ALA A 81 -0.16 6.74 0.58
CA ALA A 81 -1.16 6.26 -0.37
C ALA A 81 -2.24 5.41 0.31
N VAL A 82 -1.86 4.54 1.25
CA VAL A 82 -2.81 3.78 2.07
C VAL A 82 -3.67 4.72 2.92
N GLY A 83 -3.06 5.68 3.62
CA GLY A 83 -3.78 6.66 4.42
C GLY A 83 -4.78 7.48 3.60
N ALA A 84 -4.36 7.97 2.43
CA ALA A 84 -5.23 8.68 1.50
C ALA A 84 -6.39 7.79 1.01
N GLY A 85 -6.12 6.51 0.72
CA GLY A 85 -7.15 5.54 0.36
C GLY A 85 -8.18 5.30 1.46
N LEU A 86 -7.75 5.19 2.72
CA LEU A 86 -8.65 5.04 3.87
C LEU A 86 -9.50 6.29 4.10
N ILE A 87 -8.91 7.49 3.97
CA ILE A 87 -9.64 8.76 4.05
C ILE A 87 -10.68 8.83 2.93
N ALA A 88 -10.30 8.53 1.69
CA ALA A 88 -11.22 8.51 0.56
C ALA A 88 -12.35 7.50 0.77
N ALA A 89 -12.05 6.30 1.28
CA ALA A 89 -13.06 5.30 1.61
C ALA A 89 -14.04 5.79 2.69
N ALA A 90 -13.55 6.46 3.74
CA ALA A 90 -14.40 7.07 4.76
C ALA A 90 -15.36 8.11 4.16
N TYR A 91 -14.86 8.99 3.28
CA TYR A 91 -15.69 9.97 2.56
C TYR A 91 -16.72 9.32 1.64
N LEU A 92 -16.35 8.25 0.94
CA LEU A 92 -17.27 7.54 0.04
C LEU A 92 -18.36 6.80 0.80
N LEU A 93 -18.03 6.25 1.98
CA LEU A 93 -18.99 5.62 2.86
C LEU A 93 -19.96 6.64 3.45
N ASP A 94 -19.47 7.81 3.86
CA ASP A 94 -20.30 8.88 4.42
C ASP A 94 -21.27 9.49 3.40
N ASN A 95 -20.85 9.58 2.14
CA ASN A 95 -21.68 10.09 1.05
C ASN A 95 -22.47 9.00 0.29
N GLU A 96 -22.54 7.77 0.82
CA GLU A 96 -23.25 6.62 0.22
C GLU A 96 -22.77 6.22 -1.20
N HIS A 97 -21.65 6.79 -1.67
CA HIS A 97 -21.05 6.53 -2.98
C HIS A 97 -20.12 5.30 -3.01
N TRP A 98 -19.95 4.60 -1.89
CA TRP A 98 -19.08 3.44 -1.81
C TRP A 98 -19.42 2.37 -2.86
N HIS A 99 -20.69 1.98 -2.95
CA HIS A 99 -21.14 0.93 -3.88
C HIS A 99 -20.95 1.33 -5.34
N SER A 100 -21.27 2.57 -5.71
CA SER A 100 -21.09 3.06 -7.08
C SER A 100 -19.62 3.13 -7.46
N THR A 101 -18.76 3.58 -6.54
CA THR A 101 -17.31 3.66 -6.76
C THR A 101 -16.68 2.28 -6.91
N VAL A 102 -17.02 1.32 -6.04
CA VAL A 102 -16.51 -0.06 -6.14
C VAL A 102 -16.96 -0.70 -7.47
N ASN A 103 -18.22 -0.51 -7.85
CA ASN A 103 -18.72 -0.99 -9.13
C ASN A 103 -18.02 -0.34 -10.33
N TYR A 104 -17.70 0.96 -10.23
CA TYR A 104 -16.92 1.66 -11.24
C TYR A 104 -15.50 1.09 -11.36
N LEU A 105 -14.79 0.93 -10.23
CA LEU A 105 -13.44 0.37 -10.20
C LEU A 105 -13.39 -1.08 -10.69
N MET A 106 -14.42 -1.88 -10.42
CA MET A 106 -14.54 -3.24 -10.96
C MET A 106 -14.74 -3.24 -12.49
N ARG A 107 -15.39 -2.21 -13.05
CA ARG A 107 -15.60 -2.06 -14.50
C ARG A 107 -14.41 -1.44 -15.22
N ARG A 108 -13.64 -0.61 -14.51
CA ARG A 108 -12.44 0.10 -14.97
C ARG A 108 -11.32 -0.06 -13.95
N PRO A 109 -10.60 -1.19 -14.00
CA PRO A 109 -9.59 -1.51 -13.00
C PRO A 109 -8.29 -0.71 -13.15
N ALA A 110 -8.12 0.13 -14.18
CA ALA A 110 -6.87 0.89 -14.40
C ALA A 110 -6.35 1.63 -13.16
N PRO A 111 -7.16 2.34 -12.36
CA PRO A 111 -6.66 3.00 -11.16
C PRO A 111 -6.11 2.02 -10.11
N LEU A 112 -6.76 0.86 -9.95
CA LEU A 112 -6.32 -0.20 -9.03
C LEU A 112 -5.04 -0.87 -9.54
N LEU A 113 -4.95 -1.14 -10.84
CA LEU A 113 -3.76 -1.69 -11.48
C LEU A 113 -2.58 -0.72 -11.36
N ALA A 114 -2.81 0.57 -11.59
CA ALA A 114 -1.77 1.59 -11.44
C ALA A 114 -1.25 1.67 -10.00
N ALA A 115 -2.16 1.72 -9.02
CA ALA A 115 -1.77 1.69 -7.61
C ALA A 115 -1.02 0.39 -7.25
N GLY A 116 -1.56 -0.77 -7.62
CA GLY A 116 -0.95 -2.07 -7.35
C GLY A 116 0.45 -2.21 -7.97
N GLY A 117 0.62 -1.80 -9.23
CA GLY A 117 1.90 -1.84 -9.92
C GLY A 117 2.92 -0.89 -9.30
N LEU A 118 2.51 0.31 -8.86
CA LEU A 118 3.39 1.24 -8.16
C LEU A 118 3.86 0.67 -6.80
N PHE A 119 2.96 0.02 -6.06
CA PHE A 119 3.31 -0.67 -4.81
C PHE A 119 4.28 -1.82 -5.06
N LEU A 120 4.06 -2.64 -6.09
CA LEU A 120 4.98 -3.72 -6.46
C LEU A 120 6.36 -3.18 -6.82
N ILE A 121 6.45 -2.11 -7.61
CA ILE A 121 7.73 -1.47 -7.92
C ILE A 121 8.44 -1.03 -6.64
N GLY A 122 7.74 -0.34 -5.73
CA GLY A 122 8.34 0.10 -4.48
C GLY A 122 8.81 -1.08 -3.60
N VAL A 123 8.05 -2.18 -3.54
CA VAL A 123 8.44 -3.40 -2.81
C VAL A 123 9.67 -4.04 -3.43
N GLY A 124 9.71 -4.14 -4.77
CA GLY A 124 10.86 -4.68 -5.49
C GLY A 124 12.12 -3.84 -5.29
N ILE A 125 12.01 -2.51 -5.29
CA ILE A 125 13.12 -1.62 -4.97
C ILE A 125 13.57 -1.83 -3.52
N LEU A 126 12.66 -1.89 -2.55
CA LEU A 126 13.00 -2.17 -1.15
C LEU A 126 13.70 -3.52 -0.96
N MET A 127 13.35 -4.53 -1.76
CA MET A 127 14.04 -5.82 -1.79
C MET A 127 15.47 -5.68 -2.32
N MET A 128 15.73 -4.83 -3.31
CA MET A 128 17.08 -4.62 -3.83
C MET A 128 17.98 -3.82 -2.88
N LEU A 129 17.41 -3.00 -2.00
CA LEU A 129 18.20 -2.24 -1.03
C LEU A 129 18.75 -3.18 0.06
N ASN A 130 20.04 -3.00 0.40
CA ASN A 130 20.70 -3.69 1.53
C ASN A 130 20.89 -2.74 2.72
N PRO A 131 19.82 -2.42 3.47
CA PRO A 131 19.91 -1.50 4.60
C PRO A 131 20.85 -2.02 5.71
N LEU A 132 21.02 -3.34 5.83
CA LEU A 132 21.80 -3.95 6.91
C LEU A 132 23.32 -3.87 6.71
N GLY A 133 23.82 -3.41 5.55
CA GLY A 133 25.25 -3.20 5.30
C GLY A 133 26.15 -4.45 5.41
N ARG A 134 25.58 -5.65 5.62
CA ARG A 134 26.36 -6.88 5.79
C ARG A 134 27.11 -7.22 4.50
N SER A 135 28.44 -7.22 4.58
CA SER A 135 29.35 -7.32 3.42
C SER A 135 29.97 -8.70 3.21
N GLY A 136 29.70 -9.67 4.09
CA GLY A 136 30.26 -11.02 3.97
C GLY A 136 29.91 -11.69 2.64
N TRP A 137 30.89 -12.31 1.99
CA TRP A 137 30.73 -12.96 0.68
C TRP A 137 29.62 -14.02 0.67
N VAL A 138 29.54 -14.83 1.73
CA VAL A 138 28.49 -15.86 1.90
C VAL A 138 27.10 -15.23 1.95
N TRP A 139 26.94 -14.10 2.67
CA TRP A 139 25.69 -13.38 2.75
C TRP A 139 25.29 -12.74 1.42
N ARG A 140 26.27 -12.21 0.68
CA ARG A 140 26.03 -11.63 -0.64
C ARG A 140 25.51 -12.66 -1.64
N ILE A 141 26.09 -13.85 -1.67
CA ILE A 141 25.69 -14.91 -2.61
C ILE A 141 24.38 -15.58 -2.17
N LEU A 142 24.26 -16.00 -0.90
CA LEU A 142 23.13 -16.83 -0.48
C LEU A 142 21.86 -16.04 -0.18
N VAL A 143 21.97 -14.76 0.18
CA VAL A 143 20.82 -13.98 0.64
C VAL A 143 20.59 -12.75 -0.22
N TYR A 144 21.62 -11.94 -0.46
CA TYR A 144 21.45 -10.69 -1.19
C TYR A 144 21.15 -10.91 -2.67
N PHE A 145 21.89 -11.78 -3.37
CA PHE A 145 21.69 -12.02 -4.79
C PHE A 145 20.30 -12.62 -5.12
N PRO A 146 19.80 -13.67 -4.43
CA PRO A 146 18.45 -14.17 -4.65
C PRO A 146 17.39 -13.13 -4.35
N ARG A 147 17.54 -12.39 -3.23
CA ARG A 147 16.62 -11.31 -2.87
C ARG A 147 16.59 -10.20 -3.92
N TRP A 148 17.75 -9.83 -4.46
CA TRP A 148 17.87 -8.84 -5.52
C TRP A 148 17.19 -9.33 -6.81
N LEU A 149 17.41 -10.58 -7.20
CA LEU A 149 16.80 -11.20 -8.38
C LEU A 149 15.27 -11.26 -8.24
N VAL A 150 14.76 -11.66 -7.08
CA VAL A 150 13.33 -11.58 -6.76
C VAL A 150 12.84 -10.15 -6.83
N GLY A 151 13.60 -9.18 -6.30
CA GLY A 151 13.31 -7.76 -6.44
C GLY A 151 13.15 -7.34 -7.90
N VAL A 152 14.02 -7.80 -8.80
CA VAL A 152 13.94 -7.48 -10.24
C VAL A 152 12.67 -8.04 -10.85
N LEU A 153 12.35 -9.30 -10.54
CA LEU A 153 11.12 -9.94 -11.00
C LEU A 153 9.88 -9.20 -10.49
N VAL A 154 9.90 -8.74 -9.24
CA VAL A 154 8.79 -7.97 -8.64
C VAL A 154 8.66 -6.59 -9.29
N VAL A 155 9.76 -5.89 -9.59
CA VAL A 155 9.73 -4.61 -10.32
C VAL A 155 9.20 -4.83 -11.74
N ALA A 156 9.67 -5.87 -12.43
CA ALA A 156 9.19 -6.21 -13.78
C ALA A 156 7.69 -6.50 -13.76
N ALA A 157 7.21 -7.30 -12.79
CA ALA A 157 5.78 -7.55 -12.60
C ALA A 157 5.01 -6.25 -12.31
N GLY A 158 5.53 -5.36 -11.47
CA GLY A 158 4.92 -4.07 -11.18
C GLY A 158 4.80 -3.18 -12.42
N LEU A 159 5.84 -3.13 -13.26
CA LEU A 159 5.82 -2.43 -14.55
C LEU A 159 4.82 -3.06 -15.52
N SER A 160 4.73 -4.39 -15.60
CA SER A 160 3.72 -5.07 -16.41
C SER A 160 2.30 -4.73 -15.96
N VAL A 161 2.04 -4.73 -14.66
CA VAL A 161 0.73 -4.37 -14.09
C VAL A 161 0.39 -2.90 -14.38
N LEU A 162 1.35 -2.00 -14.26
CA LEU A 162 1.18 -0.58 -14.64
C LEU A 162 0.89 -0.43 -16.14
N ALA A 163 1.60 -1.16 -17.00
CA ALA A 163 1.35 -1.15 -18.44
C ALA A 163 -0.04 -1.70 -18.78
N LEU A 164 -0.51 -2.75 -18.11
CA LEU A 164 -1.88 -3.26 -18.25
C LEU A 164 -2.92 -2.21 -17.80
N GLY A 165 -2.66 -1.50 -16.70
CA GLY A 165 -3.51 -0.39 -16.26
C GLY A 165 -3.56 0.75 -17.27
N ALA A 166 -2.40 1.16 -17.80
CA ALA A 166 -2.32 2.19 -18.84
C ALA A 166 -3.04 1.76 -20.13
N TRP A 167 -2.93 0.49 -20.52
CA TRP A 167 -3.65 -0.05 -21.67
C TRP A 167 -5.17 -0.02 -21.47
N GLU A 168 -5.69 -0.45 -20.32
CA GLU A 168 -7.13 -0.37 -20.05
C GLU A 168 -7.65 1.08 -20.07
N TRP A 169 -6.83 2.03 -19.64
CA TRP A 169 -7.19 3.45 -19.68
C TRP A 169 -7.27 3.99 -21.11
N LEU A 170 -6.30 3.64 -21.98
CA LEU A 170 -6.21 4.12 -23.35
C LEU A 170 -7.21 3.43 -24.29
N ASP A 171 -7.33 2.11 -24.21
CA ASP A 171 -8.25 1.31 -25.04
C ASP A 171 -8.95 0.21 -24.22
N PRO A 172 -10.07 0.54 -23.56
CA PRO A 172 -10.79 -0.41 -22.72
C PRO A 172 -11.50 -1.51 -23.53
N GLN A 173 -11.77 -1.30 -24.82
CA GLN A 173 -12.46 -2.30 -25.64
C GLN A 173 -11.49 -3.42 -26.05
N ALA A 174 -10.30 -3.04 -26.53
CA ALA A 174 -9.24 -3.99 -26.84
C ALA A 174 -8.79 -4.77 -25.61
N PHE A 175 -8.65 -4.10 -24.46
CA PHE A 175 -8.28 -4.75 -23.21
C PHE A 175 -9.31 -5.83 -22.78
N ARG A 176 -10.61 -5.53 -22.87
CA ARG A 176 -11.67 -6.51 -22.56
C ARG A 176 -11.70 -7.67 -23.54
N ALA A 177 -11.40 -7.44 -24.82
CA ALA A 177 -11.29 -8.51 -25.81
C ALA A 177 -10.10 -9.44 -25.48
N PHE A 178 -8.95 -8.86 -25.13
CA PHE A 178 -7.77 -9.60 -24.68
C PHE A 178 -8.06 -10.45 -23.43
N LEU A 179 -8.73 -9.90 -22.42
CA LEU A 179 -9.10 -10.68 -21.22
C LEU A 179 -9.98 -11.89 -21.53
N LYS A 180 -10.83 -11.83 -22.57
CA LYS A 180 -11.64 -12.97 -23.01
C LYS A 180 -10.83 -14.06 -23.72
N THR A 181 -9.66 -13.73 -24.26
CA THR A 181 -8.76 -14.70 -24.91
C THR A 181 -7.84 -15.43 -23.94
N LEU A 182 -7.70 -14.93 -22.71
CA LEU A 182 -6.93 -15.64 -21.69
C LEU A 182 -7.68 -16.93 -21.31
N PRO A 183 -6.98 -18.08 -21.22
CA PRO A 183 -7.61 -19.31 -20.76
C PRO A 183 -8.22 -19.06 -19.39
N ALA A 184 -9.50 -19.42 -19.23
CA ALA A 184 -10.14 -19.37 -17.93
C ALA A 184 -9.26 -20.16 -16.96
N LEU A 185 -8.69 -19.48 -15.95
CA LEU A 185 -8.02 -20.15 -14.84
C LEU A 185 -8.97 -21.26 -14.37
N PRO A 186 -8.48 -22.52 -14.25
CA PRO A 186 -9.33 -23.61 -13.80
C PRO A 186 -9.99 -23.14 -12.51
N LYS A 187 -11.33 -23.10 -12.50
CA LYS A 187 -12.10 -22.81 -11.30
C LYS A 187 -11.56 -23.76 -10.24
N LEU A 188 -10.80 -23.24 -9.28
CA LEU A 188 -10.47 -23.97 -8.06
C LEU A 188 -11.83 -24.36 -7.47
N SER A 189 -12.19 -25.62 -7.69
CA SER A 189 -13.38 -26.23 -7.16
C SER A 189 -13.35 -25.98 -5.67
N ARG A 190 -14.39 -25.30 -5.17
CA ARG A 190 -14.66 -25.22 -3.74
C ARG A 190 -14.55 -26.63 -3.16
N VAL A 191 -13.61 -26.81 -2.25
CA VAL A 191 -13.65 -27.89 -1.24
C VAL A 191 -14.19 -27.25 0.03
#